data_AF-A0A0F5FPS1-F1
#
_entry.id   AF-A0A0F5FPS1-F1
#
_cell.length_a   1.000
_cell.length_b   1.000
_cell.length_c   1.000
_cell.angle_alpha   90.00
_cell.angle_beta   90.00
_cell.angle_gamma   90.00
#
_symmetry.space_group_name_H-M   'P 1'
#
loop_
_entity.id
_entity.type
_entity.pdbx_description
1 polymer ?
#
loop_
_entity_poly.entity_id
_entity_poly.type
_entity_poly.pdbx_seq_one_letter_code
_entity_poly.pdbx_strand_id
1 'polypeptide(L)'
;MMRTRFRLGVLLAPLLLTSVLVPASAQEAGQQPPPDVEQPQFSGELDPPTSGEGVTLQGTPVPALTVPVNPRDLLTGLLATRGLAEICGIAITPEVEAAMSADQAEYIQTLGLTEEAATRAFTDIKSTLEARQPDCNEGSTDVAGVNEVLELYAARPEGDAAAPAAPAPAADAAAPAAPAAPEAPAPQ
;
A
#
# COMPACT_ATOMS: atom_id res chain seq x y z
N MET A 1 10.24 -32.66 -52.57
CA MET A 1 11.31 -32.66 -51.55
C MET A 1 10.70 -32.96 -50.20
N MET A 2 11.35 -33.86 -49.46
CA MET A 2 10.83 -34.69 -48.38
C MET A 2 10.38 -33.92 -47.12
N ARG A 3 9.28 -34.43 -46.54
CA ARG A 3 8.84 -34.21 -45.16
C ARG A 3 9.78 -34.95 -44.21
N THR A 4 10.32 -34.29 -43.20
CA THR A 4 10.96 -34.98 -42.06
C THR A 4 10.30 -34.53 -40.77
N ARG A 5 9.45 -35.40 -40.24
CA ARG A 5 8.89 -35.33 -38.89
C ARG A 5 9.94 -35.91 -37.94
N PHE A 6 10.32 -35.17 -36.89
CA PHE A 6 11.00 -35.75 -35.73
C PHE A 6 10.03 -35.74 -34.55
N ARG A 7 9.51 -36.92 -34.22
CA ARG A 7 9.00 -37.27 -32.89
C ARG A 7 10.15 -37.98 -32.17
N LEU A 8 10.49 -37.59 -30.94
CA LEU A 8 10.79 -38.49 -29.81
C LEU A 8 11.35 -37.68 -28.64
N GLY A 9 10.87 -37.98 -27.42
CA GLY A 9 11.51 -37.48 -26.20
C GLY A 9 10.59 -37.41 -25.00
N VAL A 10 9.89 -38.51 -24.68
CA VAL A 10 9.31 -38.73 -23.36
C VAL A 10 10.48 -38.88 -22.38
N LEU A 11 10.56 -38.02 -21.36
CA LEU A 11 11.24 -38.35 -20.11
C LEU A 11 10.41 -37.83 -18.92
N LEU A 12 9.67 -38.79 -18.39
CA LEU A 12 8.98 -38.83 -17.12
C LEU A 12 10.03 -38.65 -16.00
N ALA A 13 9.86 -37.66 -15.12
CA ALA A 13 10.62 -37.57 -13.87
C ALA A 13 9.65 -37.21 -12.72
N PRO A 14 9.39 -38.13 -11.77
CA PRO A 14 8.63 -37.84 -10.57
C PRO A 14 9.60 -37.42 -9.45
N LEU A 15 9.62 -36.13 -9.10
CA LEU A 15 10.38 -35.63 -7.94
C LEU A 15 9.42 -35.36 -6.77
N LEU A 16 9.31 -36.40 -5.94
CA LEU A 16 9.19 -36.41 -4.47
C LEU A 16 8.62 -35.14 -3.81
N LEU A 17 7.33 -35.20 -3.47
CA LEU A 17 6.69 -34.39 -2.43
C LEU A 17 7.23 -34.79 -1.05
N THR A 18 8.08 -33.96 -0.46
CA THR A 18 8.33 -33.95 0.98
C THR A 18 7.43 -32.91 1.63
N SER A 19 6.35 -33.37 2.25
CA SER A 19 5.50 -32.58 3.14
C SER A 19 6.29 -32.19 4.39
N VAL A 20 6.52 -30.89 4.59
CA VAL A 20 7.02 -30.36 5.87
C VAL A 20 5.83 -29.96 6.73
N LEU A 21 5.74 -30.61 7.88
CA LEU A 21 4.76 -30.38 8.94
C LEU A 21 5.23 -29.16 9.77
N VAL A 22 4.45 -28.07 9.78
CA VAL A 22 4.70 -26.91 10.66
C VAL A 22 3.77 -26.99 11.87
N PRO A 23 4.30 -27.06 13.12
CA PRO A 23 3.46 -26.95 14.31
C PRO A 23 3.10 -25.49 14.61
N ALA A 24 1.81 -25.27 14.82
CA ALA A 24 1.24 -24.06 15.39
C ALA A 24 1.70 -23.89 16.85
N SER A 25 2.10 -22.69 17.24
CA SER A 25 2.30 -22.33 18.64
C SER A 25 1.81 -20.90 18.88
N ALA A 26 0.94 -20.81 19.88
CA ALA A 26 0.14 -19.67 20.28
C ALA A 26 0.98 -18.45 20.68
N GLN A 27 0.46 -17.25 20.37
CA GLN A 27 0.90 -16.01 20.98
C GLN A 27 0.11 -15.79 22.27
N GLU A 28 0.84 -15.62 23.37
CA GLU A 28 0.30 -15.28 24.69
C GLU A 28 0.47 -13.77 24.94
N ALA A 29 -0.59 -13.19 25.49
CA ALA A 29 -0.83 -11.78 25.64
C ALA A 29 0.07 -11.11 26.70
N GLY A 30 0.45 -9.85 26.44
CA GLY A 30 1.19 -9.01 27.39
C GLY A 30 1.15 -7.53 26.99
N GLN A 31 -0.05 -6.96 26.85
CA GLN A 31 -0.24 -5.54 26.56
C GLN A 31 -0.17 -4.73 27.87
N GLN A 32 0.94 -4.03 28.08
CA GLN A 32 1.07 -3.00 29.11
C GLN A 32 0.54 -1.67 28.55
N PRO A 33 -0.41 -0.97 29.19
CA PRO A 33 -0.96 0.28 28.67
C PRO A 33 0.04 1.45 28.80
N PRO A 34 0.11 2.36 27.82
CA PRO A 34 0.90 3.59 27.94
C PRO A 34 0.21 4.64 28.83
N PRO A 35 0.97 5.52 29.51
CA PRO A 35 0.43 6.60 30.33
C PRO A 35 -0.14 7.76 29.50
N ASP A 36 -1.22 8.32 30.04
CA ASP A 36 -1.91 9.60 29.80
C ASP A 36 -1.20 10.60 28.85
N VAL A 37 -1.87 10.92 27.73
CA VAL A 37 -1.49 12.05 26.86
C VAL A 37 -2.53 13.16 27.05
N GLU A 38 -2.09 14.20 27.74
CA GLU A 38 -2.74 15.49 27.95
C GLU A 38 -3.01 16.16 26.58
N GLN A 39 -4.28 16.38 26.21
CA GLN A 39 -4.64 17.06 24.96
C GLN A 39 -4.67 18.59 25.15
N PRO A 40 -3.97 19.38 24.29
CA PRO A 40 -4.05 20.83 24.34
C PRO A 40 -5.38 21.33 23.79
N GLN A 41 -6.03 22.23 24.54
CA GLN A 41 -7.28 22.87 24.16
C GLN A 41 -7.02 23.95 23.09
N PHE A 42 -7.43 23.69 21.86
CA PHE A 42 -7.42 24.69 20.79
C PHE A 42 -8.78 25.42 20.78
N SER A 43 -8.85 26.52 21.52
CA SER A 43 -9.89 27.54 21.34
C SER A 43 -9.46 28.45 20.20
N GLY A 44 -10.09 28.29 19.02
CA GLY A 44 -9.82 29.09 17.83
C GLY A 44 -11.13 29.39 17.10
N GLU A 45 -11.53 30.65 17.21
CA GLU A 45 -12.73 31.33 16.71
C GLU A 45 -12.92 31.17 15.18
N LEU A 46 -14.14 30.88 14.75
CA LEU A 46 -14.57 30.78 13.34
C LEU A 46 -14.93 32.17 12.80
N ASP A 47 -14.13 32.69 11.87
CA ASP A 47 -14.55 33.79 10.98
C ASP A 47 -14.84 33.27 9.57
N PRO A 48 -16.04 33.49 9.00
CA PRO A 48 -16.31 33.14 7.60
C PRO A 48 -15.82 34.25 6.65
N PRO A 49 -15.01 33.95 5.61
CA PRO A 49 -14.77 34.93 4.56
C PRO A 49 -15.96 35.02 3.59
N THR A 50 -16.55 36.20 3.60
CA THR A 50 -17.41 36.86 2.62
C THR A 50 -17.15 36.44 1.17
N SER A 51 -18.22 36.10 0.46
CA SER A 51 -18.23 35.98 -1.01
C SER A 51 -17.93 37.33 -1.68
N GLY A 52 -16.97 37.37 -2.59
CA GLY A 52 -16.76 38.54 -3.45
C GLY A 52 -15.58 38.40 -4.42
N GLU A 53 -15.94 38.31 -5.71
CA GLU A 53 -15.17 38.72 -6.91
C GLU A 53 -13.96 37.89 -7.40
N GLY A 54 -14.09 37.44 -8.66
CA GLY A 54 -13.17 37.86 -9.72
C GLY A 54 -11.89 37.05 -9.94
N VAL A 55 -11.93 36.17 -10.94
CA VAL A 55 -10.75 35.53 -11.55
C VAL A 55 -9.75 36.56 -12.07
N THR A 56 -8.50 36.47 -11.63
CA THR A 56 -7.31 36.61 -12.48
C THR A 56 -6.23 35.63 -12.05
N LEU A 57 -6.01 34.59 -12.86
CA LEU A 57 -4.82 33.74 -12.79
C LEU A 57 -3.60 34.56 -13.24
N GLN A 58 -2.96 35.27 -12.32
CA GLN A 58 -1.58 35.72 -12.48
C GLN A 58 -0.72 34.87 -11.56
N GLY A 59 0.30 34.24 -12.14
CA GLY A 59 1.14 33.23 -11.50
C GLY A 59 1.86 33.74 -10.25
N THR A 60 1.24 33.52 -9.09
CA THR A 60 1.97 33.32 -7.85
C THR A 60 2.53 31.90 -7.86
N PRO A 61 3.86 31.69 -7.75
CA PRO A 61 4.39 30.36 -7.52
C PRO A 61 3.73 29.82 -6.25
N VAL A 62 2.97 28.73 -6.38
CA VAL A 62 2.50 27.99 -5.22
C VAL A 62 3.78 27.60 -4.47
N PRO A 63 3.95 28.00 -3.20
CA PRO A 63 5.10 27.55 -2.44
C PRO A 63 5.07 26.03 -2.50
N ALA A 64 6.14 25.42 -3.01
CA ALA A 64 6.27 23.98 -2.99
C ALA A 64 6.01 23.55 -1.54
N LEU A 65 4.90 22.84 -1.32
CA LEU A 65 4.69 22.15 -0.06
C LEU A 65 5.79 21.10 0.01
N THR A 66 6.94 21.49 0.56
CA THR A 66 8.00 20.55 0.93
C THR A 66 7.50 19.84 2.18
N VAL A 67 6.57 18.92 1.99
CA VAL A 67 6.32 17.88 2.98
C VAL A 67 7.53 16.97 2.90
N PRO A 68 8.34 16.83 3.97
CA PRO A 68 9.42 15.86 3.97
C PRO A 68 8.80 14.47 3.81
N VAL A 69 9.00 13.85 2.65
CA VAL A 69 8.49 12.51 2.37
C VAL A 69 9.52 11.49 2.82
N ASN A 70 9.13 10.55 3.68
CA ASN A 70 10.02 9.50 4.13
C ASN A 70 10.14 8.40 3.06
N PRO A 71 11.33 8.02 2.59
CA PRO A 71 11.49 6.98 1.57
C PRO A 71 10.99 5.60 2.04
N ARG A 72 10.95 5.34 3.35
CA ARG A 72 10.36 4.11 3.89
C ARG A 72 8.85 4.08 3.69
N ASP A 73 8.17 5.20 3.93
CA ASP A 73 6.72 5.29 3.77
C ASP A 73 6.32 5.16 2.29
N LEU A 74 7.13 5.72 1.39
CA LEU A 74 6.96 5.55 -0.06
C LEU A 74 7.13 4.09 -0.49
N LEU A 75 8.18 3.41 -0.02
CA LEU A 75 8.38 1.99 -0.31
C LEU A 75 7.21 1.16 0.22
N THR A 76 6.76 1.40 1.45
CA THR A 76 5.62 0.68 2.02
C THR A 76 4.35 0.93 1.23
N GLY A 77 4.07 2.18 0.83
CA GLY A 77 2.92 2.53 -0.01
C GLY A 77 2.98 1.82 -1.37
N LEU A 78 4.12 1.85 -2.04
CA LEU A 78 4.34 1.18 -3.32
C LEU A 78 4.11 -0.34 -3.23
N LEU A 79 4.66 -0.99 -2.20
CA LEU A 79 4.47 -2.42 -1.97
C LEU A 79 3.02 -2.75 -1.61
N ALA A 80 2.33 -1.87 -0.87
CA ALA A 80 0.92 -2.02 -0.55
C ALA A 80 0.03 -1.91 -1.80
N THR A 81 0.26 -0.93 -2.68
CA THR A 81 -0.47 -0.80 -3.95
C THR A 81 -0.28 -2.05 -4.80
N ARG A 82 0.95 -2.55 -4.94
CA ARG A 82 1.23 -3.78 -5.70
C ARG A 82 0.55 -5.01 -5.07
N GLY A 83 0.59 -5.13 -3.75
CA GLY A 83 -0.05 -6.22 -3.03
C GLY A 83 -1.58 -6.20 -3.17
N LEU A 84 -2.18 -5.01 -3.07
CA LEU A 84 -3.62 -4.83 -3.21
C LEU A 84 -4.09 -5.10 -4.65
N ALA A 85 -3.30 -4.69 -5.65
CA ALA A 85 -3.55 -5.05 -7.05
C ALA A 85 -3.53 -6.57 -7.26
N GLU A 86 -2.57 -7.29 -6.65
CA GLU A 86 -2.50 -8.75 -6.71
C GLU A 86 -3.72 -9.42 -6.06
N ILE A 87 -4.12 -8.95 -4.86
CA ILE A 87 -5.26 -9.49 -4.11
C ILE A 87 -6.57 -9.28 -4.86
N CYS A 88 -6.78 -8.08 -5.41
CA CYS A 88 -8.02 -7.74 -6.12
C CYS A 88 -8.00 -8.12 -7.61
N GLY A 89 -6.92 -8.71 -8.12
CA GLY A 89 -6.81 -9.13 -9.53
C GLY A 89 -6.79 -7.94 -10.52
N ILE A 90 -6.31 -6.78 -10.09
CA ILE A 90 -6.19 -5.58 -10.91
C ILE A 90 -4.97 -5.75 -11.83
N ALA A 91 -5.18 -5.61 -13.13
CA ALA A 91 -4.10 -5.74 -14.10
C ALA A 91 -3.17 -4.53 -14.06
N ILE A 92 -1.88 -4.78 -13.83
CA ILE A 92 -0.81 -3.79 -13.98
C ILE A 92 -0.21 -4.00 -15.38
N THR A 93 -0.21 -2.95 -16.21
CA THR A 93 0.45 -2.99 -17.52
C THR A 93 1.97 -3.14 -17.36
N PRO A 94 2.68 -3.83 -18.27
CA PRO A 94 4.12 -4.09 -18.11
C PRO A 94 4.96 -2.81 -18.02
N GLU A 95 4.54 -1.71 -18.65
CA GLU A 95 5.21 -0.41 -18.57
C GLU A 95 5.13 0.16 -17.15
N VAL A 96 3.95 0.12 -16.54
CA VAL A 96 3.74 0.54 -15.14
C VAL A 96 4.47 -0.38 -14.17
N GLU A 97 4.45 -1.69 -14.40
CA GLU A 97 5.19 -2.65 -13.55
C GLU A 97 6.70 -2.37 -13.58
N ALA A 98 7.25 -2.07 -14.76
CA ALA A 98 8.66 -1.71 -14.91
C ALA A 98 8.99 -0.40 -14.18
N ALA A 99 8.14 0.62 -14.30
CA ALA A 99 8.32 1.90 -13.62
C ALA A 99 8.24 1.75 -12.08
N MET A 100 7.24 1.03 -11.58
CA MET A 100 7.11 0.73 -10.14
C MET A 100 8.31 -0.08 -9.63
N SER A 101 8.80 -1.05 -10.41
CA SER A 101 9.97 -1.85 -10.03
C SER A 101 11.26 -1.02 -10.00
N ALA A 102 11.40 -0.05 -10.89
CA ALA A 102 12.53 0.89 -10.89
C ALA A 102 12.52 1.77 -9.61
N ASP A 103 11.37 2.36 -9.28
CA ASP A 103 11.23 3.15 -8.05
C ASP A 103 11.45 2.29 -6.79
N GLN A 104 10.94 1.05 -6.78
CA GLN A 104 11.19 0.09 -5.71
C GLN A 104 12.70 -0.13 -5.49
N ALA A 105 13.45 -0.36 -6.57
CA ALA A 105 14.89 -0.56 -6.51
C ALA A 105 15.62 0.70 -5.99
N GLU A 106 15.19 1.89 -6.41
CA GLU A 106 15.72 3.17 -5.92
C GLU A 106 15.49 3.34 -4.41
N TYR A 107 14.29 3.04 -3.91
CA TYR A 107 14.00 3.14 -2.48
C TYR A 107 14.78 2.11 -1.66
N ILE A 108 14.90 0.87 -2.15
CA ILE A 108 15.72 -0.18 -1.52
C ILE A 108 17.16 0.30 -1.37
N GLN A 109 17.73 0.85 -2.46
CA GLN A 109 19.09 1.39 -2.44
C GLN A 109 19.22 2.56 -1.46
N THR A 110 18.29 3.52 -1.51
CA THR A 110 18.29 4.72 -0.65
C THR A 110 18.21 4.36 0.83
N LEU A 111 17.44 3.32 1.17
CA LEU A 111 17.27 2.84 2.54
C LEU A 111 18.37 1.87 2.99
N GLY A 112 19.29 1.49 2.10
CA GLY A 112 20.32 0.49 2.39
C GLY A 112 19.75 -0.92 2.66
N LEU A 113 18.61 -1.25 2.07
CA LEU A 113 17.96 -2.55 2.22
C LEU A 113 18.53 -3.56 1.22
N THR A 114 18.41 -4.85 1.55
CA THR A 114 18.69 -5.93 0.60
C THR A 114 17.43 -6.31 -0.17
N GLU A 115 17.60 -6.92 -1.34
CA GLU A 115 16.49 -7.47 -2.13
C GLU A 115 15.68 -8.52 -1.35
N GLU A 116 16.37 -9.34 -0.54
CA GLU A 116 15.72 -10.32 0.35
C GLU A 116 14.83 -9.64 1.40
N ALA A 117 15.31 -8.54 1.99
CA ALA A 117 14.53 -7.76 2.95
C ALA A 117 13.29 -7.13 2.29
N ALA A 118 13.41 -6.63 1.05
CA ALA A 118 12.29 -6.09 0.30
C ALA A 118 11.25 -7.17 -0.06
N THR A 119 11.70 -8.36 -0.44
CA THR A 119 10.82 -9.51 -0.73
C THR A 119 10.05 -9.94 0.52
N ARG A 120 10.72 -9.98 1.67
CA ARG A 120 10.08 -10.24 2.97
C ARG A 120 9.04 -9.17 3.30
N ALA A 121 9.39 -7.89 3.16
CA ALA A 121 8.48 -6.78 3.40
C ALA A 121 7.23 -6.84 2.50
N PHE A 122 7.38 -7.17 1.22
CA PHE A 122 6.24 -7.36 0.32
C PHE A 122 5.33 -8.50 0.80
N THR A 123 5.92 -9.64 1.20
CA THR A 123 5.17 -10.79 1.70
C THR A 123 4.37 -10.44 2.97
N ASP A 124 5.01 -9.73 3.91
CA ASP A 124 4.38 -9.31 5.17
C ASP A 124 3.25 -8.30 4.93
N ILE A 125 3.46 -7.34 4.03
CA ILE A 125 2.44 -6.35 3.64
C ILE A 125 1.25 -7.05 2.97
N LYS A 126 1.50 -7.98 2.04
CA LYS A 126 0.42 -8.71 1.37
C LYS A 126 -0.41 -9.53 2.36
N SER A 127 0.24 -10.26 3.26
CA SER A 127 -0.42 -10.99 4.34
C SER A 127 -1.27 -10.07 5.23
N THR A 128 -0.75 -8.87 5.55
CA THR A 128 -1.49 -7.86 6.32
C THR A 128 -2.72 -7.34 5.57
N LEU A 129 -2.60 -7.13 4.26
CA LEU A 129 -3.73 -6.72 3.41
C LEU A 129 -4.78 -7.84 3.33
N GLU A 130 -4.38 -9.08 3.06
CA GLU A 130 -5.28 -10.24 3.02
C GLU A 130 -6.06 -10.39 4.33
N ALA A 131 -5.39 -10.21 5.49
CA ALA A 131 -6.02 -10.26 6.79
C ALA A 131 -7.05 -9.14 7.02
N ARG A 132 -6.89 -7.99 6.37
CA ARG A 132 -7.84 -6.87 6.42
C ARG A 132 -9.04 -7.04 5.49
N GLN A 133 -8.99 -8.01 4.56
CA GLN A 133 -10.06 -8.29 3.60
C GLN A 133 -10.47 -7.03 2.82
N PRO A 134 -9.59 -6.48 1.96
CA PRO A 134 -9.90 -5.28 1.18
C PRO A 134 -11.15 -5.48 0.32
N ASP A 135 -11.89 -4.38 0.11
CA ASP A 135 -13.06 -4.39 -0.75
C ASP A 135 -12.64 -4.37 -2.21
N CYS A 136 -12.62 -5.53 -2.86
CA CYS A 136 -12.26 -5.64 -4.28
C CYS A 136 -13.43 -5.40 -5.24
N ASN A 137 -14.57 -4.88 -4.76
CA ASN A 137 -15.68 -4.52 -5.65
C ASN A 137 -15.33 -3.28 -6.50
N GLU A 138 -15.87 -3.24 -7.71
CA GLU A 138 -15.70 -2.09 -8.59
C GLU A 138 -16.28 -0.82 -7.95
N GLY A 139 -15.49 0.25 -7.94
CA GLY A 139 -15.87 1.53 -7.32
C GLY A 139 -15.67 1.61 -5.81
N SER A 140 -15.12 0.58 -5.16
CA SER A 140 -14.66 0.68 -3.79
C SER A 140 -13.50 1.68 -3.67
N THR A 141 -13.30 2.23 -2.47
CA THR A 141 -12.17 3.12 -2.19
C THR A 141 -10.82 2.41 -2.39
N ASP A 142 -10.75 1.11 -2.05
CA ASP A 142 -9.53 0.31 -2.21
C ASP A 142 -9.14 0.16 -3.69
N VAL A 143 -10.10 -0.20 -4.55
CA VAL A 143 -9.88 -0.34 -6.00
C VAL A 143 -9.64 1.03 -6.64
N ALA A 144 -10.38 2.05 -6.24
CA ALA A 144 -10.19 3.41 -6.75
C ALA A 144 -8.80 3.96 -6.44
N GLY A 145 -8.32 3.77 -5.20
CA GLY A 145 -6.99 4.22 -4.80
C GLY A 145 -5.86 3.50 -5.54
N VAL A 146 -5.98 2.19 -5.79
CA VAL A 146 -5.01 1.47 -6.63
C VAL A 146 -5.02 2.01 -8.05
N ASN A 147 -6.21 2.15 -8.65
CA ASN A 147 -6.32 2.64 -10.02
C ASN A 147 -5.75 4.05 -10.17
N GLU A 148 -5.98 4.95 -9.22
CA GLU A 148 -5.40 6.29 -9.22
C GLU A 148 -3.86 6.25 -9.25
N VAL A 149 -3.24 5.40 -8.43
CA VAL A 149 -1.77 5.25 -8.43
C VAL A 149 -1.28 4.67 -9.76
N LEU A 150 -1.96 3.67 -10.30
CA LEU A 150 -1.59 3.06 -11.59
C LEU A 150 -1.72 4.07 -12.74
N GLU A 151 -2.75 4.91 -12.73
CA GLU A 151 -2.94 6.00 -13.70
C GLU A 151 -1.83 7.05 -13.59
N LEU A 152 -1.40 7.40 -12.38
CA LEU A 152 -0.26 8.31 -12.17
C LEU A 152 1.04 7.74 -12.74
N TYR A 153 1.28 6.44 -12.55
CA TYR A 153 2.44 5.78 -13.17
C TYR A 153 2.31 5.71 -14.70
N ALA A 154 1.11 5.45 -15.23
CA ALA A 154 0.87 5.39 -16.66
C ALA A 154 1.01 6.77 -17.35
N ALA A 155 0.72 7.85 -16.63
CA ALA A 155 0.86 9.23 -17.12
C ALA A 155 2.30 9.77 -17.04
N ARG A 156 3.23 9.02 -16.44
CA ARG A 156 4.61 9.47 -16.24
C ARG A 156 5.34 9.55 -17.60
N PRO A 157 5.92 10.70 -17.97
CA PRO A 157 6.66 10.82 -19.21
C PRO A 157 7.91 9.92 -19.19
N GLU A 158 8.17 9.25 -20.31
CA GLU A 158 9.32 8.35 -20.44
C GLU A 158 10.63 9.14 -20.24
N GLY A 159 11.29 8.94 -19.10
CA GLY A 159 12.55 9.59 -18.74
C GLY A 159 12.51 10.44 -17.46
N ASP A 160 11.33 10.72 -16.90
CA ASP A 160 11.17 11.45 -15.65
C ASP A 160 11.24 10.50 -14.44
N ALA A 161 12.33 9.75 -14.34
CA ALA A 161 12.68 9.00 -13.13
C ALA A 161 13.15 9.97 -12.03
N ALA A 162 12.29 10.91 -11.63
CA ALA A 162 12.49 11.74 -10.44
C ALA A 162 11.15 12.07 -9.77
N ALA A 163 11.02 11.60 -8.53
CA ALA A 163 9.99 11.88 -7.53
C ALA A 163 8.54 11.42 -7.83
N PRO A 164 7.93 10.61 -6.94
CA PRO A 164 6.51 10.28 -7.03
C PRO A 164 5.67 11.55 -6.80
N ALA A 165 4.60 11.69 -7.58
CA ALA A 165 3.54 12.64 -7.28
C ALA A 165 3.02 12.38 -5.86
N ALA A 166 2.89 13.44 -5.08
CA ALA A 166 2.40 13.36 -3.71
C ALA A 166 1.03 12.65 -3.67
N PRO A 167 0.84 11.63 -2.81
CA PRO A 167 -0.46 11.00 -2.66
C PRO A 167 -1.47 12.03 -2.15
N ALA A 168 -2.66 12.04 -2.74
CA ALA A 168 -3.83 12.69 -2.17
C ALA A 168 -4.04 12.19 -0.72
N PRO A 169 -4.52 13.03 0.20
CA PRO A 169 -4.74 12.62 1.58
C PRO A 169 -5.67 11.42 1.61
N ALA A 170 -5.21 10.33 2.23
CA ALA A 170 -6.08 9.23 2.61
C ALA A 170 -7.24 9.83 3.42
N ALA A 171 -8.44 9.82 2.83
CA ALA A 171 -9.65 10.15 3.55
C ALA A 171 -9.74 9.23 4.76
N ASP A 172 -9.95 9.84 5.93
CA ASP A 172 -10.01 9.21 7.24
C ASP A 172 -10.51 7.77 7.20
N ALA A 173 -9.60 6.82 7.46
CA ALA A 173 -9.98 5.51 7.97
C ALA A 173 -10.61 5.75 9.34
N ALA A 174 -11.93 5.97 9.35
CA ALA A 174 -12.73 6.03 10.55
C ALA A 174 -12.46 4.77 11.38
N ALA A 175 -11.86 4.98 12.55
CA ALA A 175 -11.69 3.94 13.55
C ALA A 175 -13.08 3.36 13.91
N PRO A 176 -13.25 2.03 13.96
CA PRO A 176 -14.53 1.46 14.37
C PRO A 176 -14.82 1.80 15.83
N ALA A 177 -16.04 2.26 16.08
CA ALA A 177 -16.62 2.41 17.39
C ALA A 177 -16.53 1.09 18.18
N ALA A 178 -16.01 1.16 19.40
CA ALA A 178 -15.92 0.02 20.30
C ALA A 178 -17.33 -0.50 20.67
N PRO A 179 -17.58 -1.82 20.63
CA PRO A 179 -18.82 -2.39 21.13
C PRO A 179 -18.88 -2.38 22.66
N ALA A 180 -20.09 -2.15 23.18
CA ALA A 180 -20.43 -2.09 24.60
C ALA A 180 -20.05 -3.36 25.38
N ALA A 181 -19.51 -3.18 26.58
CA ALA A 181 -19.20 -4.25 27.53
C ALA A 181 -20.48 -4.82 28.18
N PRO A 182 -20.63 -6.16 28.33
CA PRO A 182 -21.71 -6.76 29.11
C PRO A 182 -21.46 -6.66 30.63
N GLU A 183 -22.56 -6.48 31.35
CA GLU A 183 -22.68 -6.31 32.82
C GLU A 183 -21.99 -7.42 33.64
N ALA A 184 -21.34 -7.01 34.74
CA ALA A 184 -20.83 -7.91 35.77
C ALA A 184 -21.94 -8.27 36.79
N PRO A 185 -22.09 -9.54 37.22
CA PRO A 185 -23.02 -9.90 38.30
C PRO A 185 -22.48 -9.51 39.70
N ALA A 186 -23.42 -9.11 40.56
CA ALA A 186 -23.24 -8.56 41.90
C ALA A 186 -22.59 -9.52 42.93
N PRO A 187 -21.95 -8.98 43.99
CA PRO A 187 -21.34 -9.78 45.06
C PRO A 187 -22.38 -10.39 46.02
N GLN A 188 -22.10 -11.61 46.51
CA GLN A 188 -22.66 -12.18 47.74
C GLN A 188 -21.59 -12.15 48.83
#